data_AF-A0A1H4B181-F1
#
_entry.id   AF-A0A1H4B181-F1
#
_cell.length_a   1.000
_cell.length_b   1.000
_cell.length_c   1.000
_cell.angle_alpha   90.00
_cell.angle_beta   90.00
_cell.angle_gamma   90.00
#
_symmetry.space_group_name_H-M   'P 1'
#
loop_
_entity.id
_entity.type
_entity.pdbx_description
1 polymer ?
#
loop_
_entity_poly.entity_id
_entity_poly.type
_entity_poly.pdbx_seq_one_letter_code
_entity_poly.pdbx_strand_id
1 'polypeptide(L)'
;MKVIHNWIGVLSVVCILGVVSCNKNDNIELISPLYKDLNLSGRGNLEIPVLTDNWHIESVLYVPSNEVMLDKEGNPLILEGDGAIEAANGWLALKRSEDNKLIIALKENFDISNERKFAIYINSRSLK
;
A
#
# COMPACT_ATOMS: atom_id res chain seq x y z
N MET A 1 -60.50 5.55 51.92
CA MET A 1 -59.42 5.87 50.95
C MET A 1 -59.28 4.69 50.00
N LYS A 2 -59.76 4.85 48.76
CA LYS A 2 -58.99 4.97 47.48
C LYS A 2 -58.49 3.60 46.98
N VAL A 3 -59.23 2.93 46.09
CA VAL A 3 -59.36 3.07 44.62
C VAL A 3 -58.41 2.11 43.89
N ILE A 4 -59.04 1.24 43.10
CA ILE A 4 -58.53 0.29 42.11
C ILE A 4 -57.78 1.05 41.01
N HIS A 5 -56.81 0.44 40.30
CA HIS A 5 -56.76 0.38 38.82
C HIS A 5 -55.46 -0.28 38.30
N ASN A 6 -55.68 -1.27 37.44
CA ASN A 6 -54.76 -1.92 36.51
C ASN A 6 -54.18 -0.92 35.48
N TRP A 7 -52.85 -0.88 35.27
CA TRP A 7 -52.25 -0.16 34.13
C TRP A 7 -51.13 -0.99 33.49
N ILE A 8 -51.50 -1.58 32.36
CA ILE A 8 -50.73 -1.94 31.16
C ILE A 8 -49.41 -1.14 31.05
N GLY A 9 -48.29 -1.84 31.16
CA GLY A 9 -46.96 -1.32 30.82
C GLY A 9 -46.55 -1.75 29.42
N VAL A 10 -47.11 -1.10 28.39
CA VAL A 10 -46.49 -1.08 27.06
C VAL A 10 -45.42 0.00 27.10
N LEU A 11 -44.15 -0.37 27.09
CA LEU A 11 -43.10 0.54 26.62
C LEU A 11 -42.14 -0.25 25.73
N SER A 12 -42.57 -0.37 24.49
CA SER A 12 -41.79 -0.81 23.34
C SER A 12 -40.61 0.15 23.15
N VAL A 13 -39.42 -0.25 23.60
CA VAL A 13 -38.16 0.40 23.22
C VAL A 13 -37.66 -0.34 21.99
N VAL A 14 -38.18 0.06 20.83
CA VAL A 14 -37.59 -0.29 19.53
C VAL A 14 -36.24 0.43 19.49
N CYS A 15 -35.16 -0.29 19.79
CA CYS A 15 -33.81 0.15 19.51
C CYS A 15 -33.68 0.33 18.00
N ILE A 16 -33.85 1.57 17.53
CA ILE A 16 -33.38 2.02 16.24
C ILE A 16 -31.85 2.01 16.33
N LEU A 17 -31.26 0.83 16.13
CA LEU A 17 -29.87 0.70 15.77
C LEU A 17 -29.76 1.35 14.39
N GLY A 18 -29.45 2.64 14.40
CA GLY A 18 -29.07 3.37 13.20
C GLY A 18 -27.97 2.59 12.53
N VAL A 19 -28.29 1.99 11.39
CA VAL A 19 -27.31 1.58 10.40
C VAL A 19 -26.61 2.84 9.95
N VAL A 20 -25.52 3.20 10.64
CA VAL A 20 -24.53 4.12 10.11
C VAL A 20 -23.93 3.36 8.94
N SER A 21 -24.55 3.51 7.77
CA SER A 21 -23.99 3.03 6.52
C SER A 21 -22.67 3.75 6.36
N CYS A 22 -21.59 3.03 6.69
CA CYS A 22 -20.23 3.48 6.46
C CYS A 22 -20.13 3.63 4.94
N ASN A 23 -20.18 4.88 4.48
CA ASN A 23 -20.03 5.20 3.07
C ASN A 23 -18.59 4.83 2.70
N LYS A 24 -18.37 3.59 2.24
CA LYS A 24 -17.06 3.11 1.80
C LYS A 24 -16.73 3.89 0.55
N ASN A 25 -15.93 4.93 0.71
CA ASN A 25 -15.26 5.57 -0.40
C ASN A 25 -14.23 4.56 -0.91
N ASP A 26 -14.58 3.80 -1.94
CA ASP A 26 -13.82 2.63 -2.42
C ASP A 26 -12.49 2.99 -3.10
N ASN A 27 -12.14 4.29 -3.20
CA ASN A 27 -10.83 4.74 -3.67
C ASN A 27 -9.96 5.17 -2.49
N ILE A 28 -9.44 4.20 -1.74
CA ILE A 28 -8.37 4.45 -0.78
C ILE A 28 -7.10 4.73 -1.60
N GLU A 29 -6.59 5.95 -1.50
CA GLU A 29 -5.30 6.31 -2.07
C GLU A 29 -4.19 5.55 -1.33
N LEU A 30 -3.43 4.70 -2.03
CA LEU A 30 -2.36 3.90 -1.41
C LEU A 30 -1.10 4.72 -1.15
N ILE A 31 -0.77 5.62 -2.07
CA ILE A 31 0.42 6.45 -2.04
C ILE A 31 0.01 7.85 -2.48
N SER A 32 0.50 8.88 -1.78
CA SER A 32 0.27 10.28 -2.14
C SER A 32 0.68 10.57 -3.59
N PRO A 33 -0.04 11.43 -4.34
CA PRO A 33 0.30 11.77 -5.73
C PRO A 33 1.72 12.32 -5.88
N LEU A 34 2.26 12.92 -4.82
CA LEU A 34 3.62 13.46 -4.77
C LEU A 34 4.71 12.42 -5.03
N TYR A 35 4.42 11.13 -4.85
CA TYR A 35 5.38 10.03 -5.05
C TYR A 35 5.11 9.20 -6.31
N LYS A 36 4.14 9.57 -7.15
CA LYS A 36 3.80 8.78 -8.35
C LYS A 36 4.85 8.90 -9.45
N ASP A 37 5.47 10.08 -9.58
CA ASP A 37 6.52 10.35 -10.55
C ASP A 37 7.70 11.03 -9.86
N LEU A 38 8.82 10.32 -9.75
CA LEU A 38 10.01 10.79 -9.04
C LEU A 38 11.23 10.72 -9.96
N ASN A 39 11.95 11.83 -10.05
CA ASN A 39 13.25 11.90 -10.71
C ASN A 39 14.32 12.09 -9.64
N LEU A 40 15.30 11.19 -9.62
CA LEU A 40 16.35 11.16 -8.61
C LEU A 40 17.71 11.31 -9.28
N SER A 41 18.56 12.15 -8.70
CA SER A 41 19.95 12.34 -9.11
C SER A 41 20.86 11.81 -8.00
N GLY A 42 21.69 10.82 -8.32
CA GLY A 42 22.63 10.21 -7.37
C GLY A 42 22.12 8.92 -6.71
N ARG A 43 22.96 8.32 -5.86
CA ARG A 43 22.56 7.24 -4.94
C ARG A 43 21.66 7.75 -3.81
N GLY A 44 20.79 6.89 -3.26
CA GLY A 44 20.01 7.26 -2.08
C GLY A 44 18.98 6.23 -1.66
N ASN A 45 18.45 6.43 -0.46
CA ASN A 45 17.27 5.74 0.03
C ASN A 45 16.10 6.72 0.02
N LEU A 46 15.02 6.35 -0.66
CA LEU A 46 13.77 7.08 -0.65
C LEU A 46 12.78 6.30 0.23
N GLU A 47 12.14 6.99 1.16
CA GLU A 47 11.05 6.44 1.95
C GLU A 47 9.72 7.01 1.47
N ILE A 48 8.82 6.13 1.05
CA ILE A 48 7.47 6.47 0.62
C ILE A 48 6.49 5.90 1.64
N PRO A 49 5.77 6.74 2.41
CA PRO A 49 4.69 6.28 3.26
C PRO A 49 3.57 5.65 2.43
N VAL A 50 3.09 4.47 2.85
CA VAL A 50 1.92 3.81 2.27
C VAL A 50 0.74 3.97 3.24
N LEU A 51 -0.41 4.41 2.73
CA LEU A 51 -1.55 4.86 3.54
C LEU A 51 -2.47 3.72 4.02
N THR A 52 -2.05 2.47 3.85
CA THR A 52 -2.78 1.27 4.28
C THR A 52 -1.81 0.21 4.80
N ASP A 53 -2.28 -0.68 5.66
CA ASP A 53 -1.46 -1.74 6.27
C ASP A 53 -1.33 -2.96 5.36
N ASN A 54 -2.38 -3.33 4.62
CA ASN A 54 -2.47 -4.59 3.90
C ASN A 54 -2.09 -4.44 2.42
N TRP A 55 -0.87 -3.95 2.17
CA TRP A 55 -0.33 -3.75 0.83
C TRP A 55 0.87 -4.65 0.55
N HIS A 56 1.12 -4.86 -0.74
CA HIS A 56 2.24 -5.62 -1.25
C HIS A 56 2.76 -4.99 -2.54
N ILE A 57 4.02 -5.29 -2.87
CA ILE A 57 4.59 -4.99 -4.19
C ILE A 57 4.13 -6.10 -5.13
N GLU A 58 3.28 -5.76 -6.11
CA GLU A 58 2.70 -6.71 -7.04
C GLU A 58 3.59 -6.93 -8.27
N SER A 59 4.29 -5.90 -8.73
CA SER A 59 5.31 -6.06 -9.77
C SER A 59 6.26 -4.86 -9.83
N VAL A 60 7.42 -5.09 -10.42
CA VAL A 60 8.40 -4.05 -10.75
C VAL A 60 8.81 -4.23 -12.21
N LEU A 61 8.67 -3.18 -13.01
CA LEU A 61 9.01 -3.21 -14.43
C LEU A 61 10.20 -2.30 -14.71
N TYR A 62 11.12 -2.76 -15.57
CA TYR A 62 12.10 -1.90 -16.19
C TYR A 62 11.44 -1.19 -17.37
N VAL A 63 11.18 0.11 -17.23
CA VAL A 63 10.33 0.88 -18.16
C VAL A 63 10.87 0.89 -19.60
N PRO A 64 12.20 1.00 -19.87
CA PRO A 64 12.70 1.05 -21.25
C PRO A 64 12.41 -0.20 -22.09
N SER A 65 12.39 -1.40 -21.48
CA SER A 65 12.05 -2.65 -22.18
C SER A 65 10.67 -3.20 -21.83
N ASN A 66 10.00 -2.61 -20.83
CA ASN A 66 8.75 -3.11 -20.24
C ASN A 66 8.85 -4.55 -19.70
N GLU A 67 10.06 -5.00 -19.36
CA GLU A 67 10.31 -6.32 -18.80
C GLU A 67 10.14 -6.32 -17.28
N VAL A 68 9.70 -7.46 -16.74
CA VAL A 68 9.64 -7.68 -15.29
C VAL A 68 11.05 -7.74 -14.73
N MET A 69 11.31 -6.96 -13.69
CA MET A 69 12.57 -7.03 -12.96
C MET A 69 12.58 -8.27 -12.06
N LEU A 70 13.71 -8.97 -12.05
CA LEU A 70 13.90 -10.23 -11.33
C LEU A 70 14.93 -10.08 -10.20
N ASP A 71 14.83 -10.94 -9.19
CA ASP A 71 15.86 -11.18 -8.18
C ASP A 71 17.01 -12.07 -8.72
N LYS A 72 18.01 -12.36 -7.88
CA LYS A 72 19.19 -13.15 -8.27
C LYS A 72 18.84 -14.61 -8.57
N GLU A 73 17.72 -15.08 -8.05
CA GLU A 73 17.17 -16.41 -8.20
C GLU A 73 16.27 -16.54 -9.44
N GLY A 74 15.99 -15.42 -10.13
CA GLY A 74 15.16 -15.36 -11.34
C GLY A 74 13.66 -15.21 -11.07
N ASN A 75 13.26 -14.90 -9.84
CA ASN A 75 11.86 -14.63 -9.51
C ASN A 75 11.52 -13.14 -9.68
N PRO A 76 10.27 -12.79 -10.00
CA PRO A 76 9.81 -11.40 -10.00
C PRO A 76 10.04 -10.70 -8.65
N LEU A 77 10.33 -9.39 -8.69
CA LEU A 77 10.46 -8.56 -7.50
C LEU A 77 9.10 -8.29 -6.82
N ILE A 78 8.56 -9.31 -6.16
CA ILE A 78 7.29 -9.28 -5.42
C ILE A 78 7.59 -9.36 -3.92
N LEU A 79 6.86 -8.58 -3.12
CA LEU A 79 7.03 -8.56 -1.67
C LEU A 79 5.67 -8.49 -0.97
N GLU A 80 5.24 -9.62 -0.40
CA GLU A 80 3.91 -9.79 0.20
C GLU A 80 3.76 -9.24 1.62
N GLY A 81 4.88 -8.99 2.30
CA GLY A 81 4.91 -8.58 3.70
C GLY A 81 6.21 -7.87 4.05
N ASP A 82 6.47 -7.71 5.34
CA ASP A 82 7.70 -7.05 5.79
C ASP A 82 8.91 -7.85 5.35
N GLY A 83 9.91 -7.14 4.83
CA GLY A 83 11.06 -7.79 4.22
C GLY A 83 11.73 -6.91 3.18
N ALA A 84 12.75 -7.45 2.55
CA ALA A 84 13.49 -6.77 1.50
C ALA A 84 13.79 -7.72 0.34
N ILE A 85 13.85 -7.17 -0.86
CA ILE A 85 14.22 -7.89 -2.08
C ILE A 85 15.16 -7.02 -2.92
N GLU A 86 16.18 -7.62 -3.52
CA GLU A 86 17.18 -6.94 -4.36
C GLU A 86 17.07 -7.44 -5.80
N ALA A 87 17.10 -6.52 -6.76
CA ALA A 87 17.16 -6.86 -8.17
C ALA A 87 18.45 -7.62 -8.51
N ALA A 88 18.40 -8.54 -9.47
CA ALA A 88 19.54 -9.33 -9.95
C ALA A 88 20.74 -8.47 -10.37
N ASN A 89 20.44 -7.33 -10.98
CA ASN A 89 21.42 -6.33 -11.43
C ASN A 89 22.10 -5.58 -10.27
N GLY A 90 21.63 -5.76 -9.04
CA GLY A 90 22.23 -5.30 -7.80
C GLY A 90 22.17 -3.79 -7.57
N TRP A 91 21.45 -3.00 -8.38
CA TRP A 91 21.39 -1.54 -8.18
C TRP A 91 20.09 -1.04 -7.55
N LEU A 92 19.04 -1.87 -7.54
CA LEU A 92 17.76 -1.60 -6.92
C LEU A 92 17.52 -2.60 -5.77
N ALA A 93 17.18 -2.09 -4.59
CA ALA A 93 16.59 -2.88 -3.53
C ALA A 93 15.32 -2.21 -3.00
N LEU A 94 14.32 -3.03 -2.70
CA LEU A 94 13.02 -2.62 -2.20
C LEU A 94 12.81 -3.24 -0.83
N LYS A 95 12.26 -2.47 0.11
CA LYS A 95 11.90 -2.97 1.44
C LYS A 95 10.53 -2.45 1.85
N ARG A 96 9.70 -3.35 2.38
CA ARG A 96 8.52 -2.98 3.17
C ARG A 96 8.95 -2.95 4.63
N SER A 97 8.83 -1.78 5.25
CA SER A 97 9.14 -1.61 6.68
C SER A 97 7.91 -1.87 7.53
N GLU A 98 8.15 -2.25 8.79
CA GLU A 98 7.13 -2.41 9.83
C GLU A 98 6.27 -1.14 10.02
N ASP A 99 6.82 0.05 9.75
CA ASP A 99 6.10 1.34 9.83
C ASP A 99 5.26 1.69 8.57
N ASN A 100 4.86 0.70 7.76
CA ASN A 100 4.15 0.90 6.48
C ASN A 100 4.82 1.87 5.50
N LYS A 101 6.12 1.71 5.30
CA LYS A 101 6.85 2.47 4.28
C LYS A 101 7.39 1.52 3.22
N LEU A 102 7.33 1.98 1.98
CA LEU A 102 8.17 1.46 0.91
C LEU A 102 9.51 2.21 0.97
N ILE A 103 10.59 1.47 1.20
CA ILE A 103 11.95 1.97 1.13
C ILE A 103 12.55 1.52 -0.19
N ILE A 104 12.95 2.48 -1.02
CA ILE A 104 13.61 2.27 -2.31
C ILE A 104 15.08 2.64 -2.14
N ALA A 105 15.97 1.68 -2.22
CA ALA A 105 17.41 1.90 -2.15
C ALA A 105 18.03 1.79 -3.56
N LEU A 106 18.70 2.86 -3.98
CA LEU A 106 19.33 2.98 -5.28
C LEU A 106 20.84 3.15 -5.16
N LYS A 107 21.59 2.35 -5.92
CA LYS A 107 23.02 2.58 -6.15
C LYS A 107 23.22 3.60 -7.26
N GLU A 108 24.37 4.26 -7.20
CA GLU A 108 24.80 5.27 -8.18
C GLU A 108 24.71 4.74 -9.62
N ASN A 109 24.29 5.60 -10.55
CA ASN A 109 24.33 5.28 -11.97
C ASN A 109 25.49 6.01 -12.64
N PHE A 110 26.60 5.30 -12.85
CA PHE A 110 27.77 5.86 -13.52
C PHE A 110 27.66 5.84 -15.05
N ASP A 111 26.61 5.23 -15.61
CA ASP A 111 26.34 5.25 -17.04
C ASP A 111 25.55 6.51 -17.41
N ILE A 112 26.26 7.52 -17.89
CA ILE A 112 25.69 8.80 -18.33
C ILE A 112 24.85 8.69 -19.60
N SER A 113 24.94 7.58 -20.33
CA SER A 113 24.22 7.37 -21.59
C SER A 113 22.90 6.63 -21.41
N ASN A 114 22.69 6.03 -20.23
CA ASN A 114 21.54 5.16 -19.98
C ASN A 114 20.89 5.48 -18.63
N GLU A 115 19.83 6.28 -18.68
CA GLU A 115 18.96 6.54 -17.53
C GLU A 115 18.19 5.28 -17.13
N ARG A 116 18.24 4.93 -15.84
CA ARG A 116 17.45 3.82 -15.30
C ARG A 116 16.04 4.31 -14.97
N LYS A 117 15.03 3.69 -15.58
CA LYS A 117 13.61 3.98 -15.31
C LYS A 117 12.92 2.69 -14.93
N PHE A 118 12.22 2.70 -13.80
CA PHE A 118 11.47 1.55 -13.33
C PHE A 118 10.13 2.02 -12.76
N ALA A 119 9.13 1.14 -12.83
CA ALA A 119 7.81 1.36 -12.25
C ALA A 119 7.56 0.30 -11.18
N ILE A 120 7.05 0.72 -10.02
CA ILE A 120 6.65 -0.17 -8.93
C ILE A 120 5.13 -0.14 -8.86
N TYR A 121 4.50 -1.30 -9.03
CA TYR A 121 3.06 -1.45 -8.88
C TYR A 121 2.77 -1.97 -7.47
N ILE A 122 2.03 -1.17 -6.71
CA ILE A 122 1.62 -1.49 -5.34
C ILE A 122 0.11 -1.70 -5.34
N ASN A 123 -0.31 -2.74 -4.63
CA ASN A 123 -1.73 -3.06 -4.50
C ASN A 123 -2.05 -3.37 -3.03
N SER A 124 -3.29 -3.09 -2.62
CA SER A 124 -3.81 -3.48 -1.32
C SER A 124 -4.78 -4.64 -1.46
N ARG A 125 -4.67 -5.60 -0.55
CA ARG A 125 -5.67 -6.65 -0.45
C ARG A 125 -6.88 -6.06 0.27
N SER A 126 -7.90 -5.72 -0.50
CA SER A 126 -9.18 -5.32 0.07
C SER A 126 -9.75 -6.48 0.90
N LEU A 127 -9.96 -6.24 2.20
CA LEU A 127 -10.75 -7.14 3.04
C LEU A 127 -12.19 -7.04 2.55
N LYS A 128 -12.62 -8.03 1.75
CA LYS A 128 -14.03 -8.19 1.35
C LYS A 128 -14.92 -8.39 2.56
#